data_AF-A0A1H1IN20-F1
#
_entry.id   AF-A0A1H1IN20-F1
#
_cell.length_a   1.000
_cell.length_b   1.000
_cell.length_c   1.000
_cell.angle_alpha   90.00
_cell.angle_beta   90.00
_cell.angle_gamma   90.00
#
_symmetry.space_group_name_H-M   'P 1'
#
loop_
_entity.id
_entity.type
_entity.pdbx_description
1 polymer ?
#
loop_
_entity_poly.entity_id
_entity_poly.type
_entity_poly.pdbx_seq_one_letter_code
_entity_poly.pdbx_strand_id
1 'polypeptide(L)'
;MTRAEMAALAEDGVGRLLSIDTLFRVPSFVKSLQPIREQSLLRVLSKPLPPLSLTAETNALPADAKPAEVRENVAAALRFASGSWVNDYIVTSLAEEERSDRCRIELVRQLSERELRVGAWFEQLSAQSWTRIVEPSQSSKEPSQRLADILSGIVKILREKRRMLEVDLPATTLLDKFCGTILLVPKNKPLPPRIEECGVAIATCLDELLLTNLSMITEPSAYVVLRKIRNWWAPRPYPDNIVNALEPIIDKIETAIIILARSGRRSVALADRLTEALGARTAASEALRRIVQRESALPPDASDWLLGIERTSSAATTSAIAKLQASLTQALAPQIASLLLDAEDALQAKEFLSLDEAVQLISRLSVKVRMLAHGEGLLMVGHVGDEVEYNPRSHETEDGAPPPEPKVIIIRPTVSLVRPDGSDDVVLKAVVRSRRA
;
A
#
# COMPACT_ATOMS: atom_id res chain seq x y z
N MET A 1 -48.48 16.42 -26.99
CA MET A 1 -47.79 15.36 -27.74
C MET A 1 -48.78 14.28 -28.11
N THR A 2 -48.96 14.05 -29.41
CA THR A 2 -49.85 13.02 -29.93
C THR A 2 -49.17 11.65 -29.86
N ARG A 3 -49.97 10.57 -29.84
CA ARG A 3 -49.49 9.17 -29.78
C ARG A 3 -48.62 8.79 -30.99
N ALA A 4 -48.78 9.51 -32.11
CA ALA A 4 -47.99 9.35 -33.33
C ALA A 4 -46.60 10.02 -33.24
N GLU A 5 -46.51 11.21 -32.61
CA GLU A 5 -45.22 11.86 -32.32
C GLU A 5 -44.36 11.01 -31.37
N MET A 6 -44.99 10.38 -30.36
CA MET A 6 -44.28 9.45 -29.46
C MET A 6 -43.84 8.16 -30.14
N ALA A 7 -44.51 7.71 -31.21
CA ALA A 7 -44.14 6.51 -31.95
C ALA A 7 -42.99 6.77 -32.93
N ALA A 8 -42.93 7.95 -33.56
CA ALA A 8 -41.79 8.37 -34.38
C ALA A 8 -40.53 8.64 -33.53
N LEU A 9 -40.71 9.20 -32.32
CA LEU A 9 -39.66 9.33 -31.31
C LEU A 9 -39.18 7.98 -30.75
N ALA A 10 -39.95 6.89 -30.90
CA ALA A 10 -39.55 5.57 -30.40
C ALA A 10 -38.57 4.83 -31.33
N GLU A 11 -38.49 5.20 -32.62
CA GLU A 11 -37.41 4.76 -33.54
C GLU A 11 -36.16 5.65 -33.46
N ASP A 12 -36.29 6.86 -32.90
CA ASP A 12 -35.20 7.79 -32.64
C ASP A 12 -34.55 7.51 -31.26
N GLY A 13 -33.22 7.40 -31.23
CA GLY A 13 -32.47 7.12 -30.00
C GLY A 13 -32.72 8.15 -28.90
N VAL A 14 -32.94 9.42 -29.27
CA VAL A 14 -33.25 10.50 -28.33
C VAL A 14 -34.63 10.33 -27.70
N GLY A 15 -35.65 10.02 -28.50
CA GLY A 15 -37.01 9.84 -28.00
C GLY A 15 -37.16 8.63 -27.08
N ARG A 16 -36.38 7.58 -27.28
CA ARG A 16 -36.31 6.45 -26.33
C ARG A 16 -35.73 6.87 -24.97
N LEU A 17 -34.68 7.70 -24.94
CA LEU A 17 -34.10 8.22 -23.69
C LEU A 17 -35.07 9.18 -22.97
N LEU A 18 -35.74 10.06 -23.73
CA LEU A 18 -36.77 10.95 -23.19
C LEU A 18 -37.96 10.19 -22.60
N SER A 19 -38.35 9.09 -23.21
CA SER A 19 -39.43 8.23 -22.70
C SER A 19 -39.06 7.62 -21.34
N ILE A 20 -37.81 7.18 -21.19
CA ILE A 20 -37.31 6.63 -19.92
C ILE A 20 -37.24 7.72 -18.85
N ASP A 21 -36.69 8.89 -19.18
CA ASP A 21 -36.68 10.05 -18.29
C ASP A 21 -38.10 10.41 -17.83
N THR A 22 -39.06 10.46 -18.75
CA THR A 22 -40.46 10.77 -18.44
C THR A 22 -41.07 9.73 -17.51
N LEU A 23 -40.86 8.44 -17.79
CA LEU A 23 -41.31 7.34 -16.93
C LEU A 23 -40.67 7.42 -15.54
N PHE A 24 -39.39 7.77 -15.45
CA PHE A 24 -38.67 7.91 -14.18
C PHE A 24 -39.18 9.09 -13.36
N ARG A 25 -39.49 10.22 -14.02
CA ARG A 25 -40.04 11.44 -13.40
C ARG A 25 -41.50 11.28 -12.94
N VAL A 26 -42.22 10.24 -13.36
CA VAL A 26 -43.57 9.96 -12.84
C VAL A 26 -43.51 9.88 -11.31
N PRO A 27 -44.17 10.80 -10.59
CA PRO A 27 -43.86 10.99 -9.19
C PRO A 27 -44.19 9.78 -8.31
N SER A 28 -43.28 9.47 -7.39
CA SER A 28 -43.43 8.38 -6.42
C SER A 28 -44.61 8.54 -5.46
N PHE A 29 -45.18 9.74 -5.32
CA PHE A 29 -46.34 9.99 -4.46
C PHE A 29 -47.66 9.48 -5.04
N VAL A 30 -47.73 9.19 -6.35
CA VAL A 30 -48.86 8.46 -6.92
C VAL A 30 -48.60 6.95 -6.73
N LYS A 31 -48.73 6.48 -5.48
CA LYS A 31 -48.44 5.08 -5.09
C LYS A 31 -49.12 4.05 -5.99
N SER A 32 -50.31 4.36 -6.53
CA SER A 32 -51.05 3.50 -7.45
C SER A 32 -50.37 3.30 -8.81
N LEU A 33 -49.53 4.23 -9.26
CA LEU A 33 -48.81 4.14 -10.53
C LEU A 33 -47.40 3.56 -10.39
N GLN A 34 -46.90 3.40 -9.16
CA GLN A 34 -45.55 2.89 -8.91
C GLN A 34 -45.32 1.49 -9.50
N PRO A 35 -46.22 0.49 -9.31
CA PRO A 35 -46.03 -0.84 -9.90
C PRO A 35 -46.02 -0.80 -11.42
N ILE A 36 -46.88 0.02 -12.03
CA ILE A 36 -46.98 0.17 -13.49
C ILE A 36 -45.70 0.81 -14.05
N ARG A 37 -45.17 1.83 -13.36
CA ARG A 37 -43.90 2.48 -13.70
C ARG A 37 -42.74 1.49 -13.65
N GLU A 38 -42.62 0.72 -12.57
CA GLU A 38 -41.54 -0.25 -12.39
C GLU A 38 -41.62 -1.37 -13.44
N GLN A 39 -42.81 -1.93 -13.69
CA GLN A 39 -43.01 -2.91 -14.76
C GLN A 39 -42.66 -2.35 -16.15
N SER A 40 -43.01 -1.09 -16.41
CA SER A 40 -42.68 -0.42 -17.69
C SER A 40 -41.18 -0.22 -17.85
N LEU A 41 -40.49 0.24 -16.80
CA LEU A 41 -39.04 0.41 -16.79
C LEU A 41 -38.32 -0.92 -16.95
N LEU A 42 -38.72 -1.97 -16.21
CA LEU A 42 -38.17 -3.33 -16.36
C LEU A 42 -38.31 -3.83 -17.80
N ARG A 43 -39.46 -3.59 -18.43
CA ARG A 43 -39.70 -4.01 -19.81
C ARG A 43 -38.83 -3.24 -20.80
N VAL A 44 -38.74 -1.92 -20.68
CA VAL A 44 -37.98 -1.06 -21.62
C VAL A 44 -36.46 -1.28 -21.47
N LEU A 45 -36.01 -1.50 -20.24
CA LEU A 45 -34.61 -1.73 -19.87
C LEU A 45 -34.19 -3.21 -19.93
N SER A 46 -35.03 -4.07 -20.52
CA SER A 46 -34.63 -5.42 -20.92
C SER A 46 -33.78 -5.45 -22.19
N LYS A 47 -33.72 -4.33 -22.93
CA LYS A 47 -32.97 -4.17 -24.17
C LYS A 47 -31.92 -3.05 -24.04
N PRO A 48 -30.76 -3.17 -24.72
CA PRO A 48 -29.73 -2.13 -24.70
C PRO A 48 -30.28 -0.75 -25.04
N LEU A 49 -29.82 0.27 -24.31
CA LEU A 49 -30.17 1.67 -24.54
C LEU A 49 -29.27 2.30 -25.61
N PRO A 50 -29.76 3.32 -26.32
CA PRO A 50 -28.89 4.16 -27.12
C PRO A 50 -27.95 4.99 -26.21
N PRO A 51 -26.81 5.48 -26.71
CA PRO A 51 -25.83 6.22 -25.91
C PRO A 51 -26.41 7.47 -25.24
N LEU A 52 -26.06 7.72 -23.97
CA LEU A 52 -26.50 8.93 -23.25
C LEU A 52 -26.00 10.22 -23.91
N SER A 53 -24.86 10.15 -24.58
CA SER A 53 -24.22 11.25 -25.34
C SER A 53 -25.15 11.84 -26.40
N LEU A 54 -26.12 11.08 -26.94
CA LEU A 54 -27.11 11.61 -27.90
C LEU A 54 -27.91 12.78 -27.33
N THR A 55 -28.17 12.81 -26.03
CA THR A 55 -28.92 13.90 -25.40
C THR A 55 -28.04 15.10 -25.02
N ALA A 56 -26.72 15.04 -25.22
CA ALA A 56 -25.83 16.15 -24.92
C ALA A 56 -25.87 17.25 -26.00
N GLU A 57 -26.15 16.89 -27.25
CA GLU A 57 -25.90 17.75 -28.42
C GLU A 57 -27.17 18.18 -29.17
N THR A 58 -28.31 17.52 -28.95
CA THR A 58 -29.48 17.72 -29.80
C THR A 58 -30.33 18.94 -29.44
N ASN A 59 -30.51 19.81 -30.43
CA ASN A 59 -31.66 20.75 -30.53
C ASN A 59 -33.03 20.04 -30.61
N ALA A 60 -33.04 18.70 -30.70
CA ALA A 60 -34.22 17.85 -30.75
C ALA A 60 -34.85 17.58 -29.36
N LEU A 61 -34.25 18.10 -28.28
CA LEU A 61 -34.88 18.02 -26.96
C LEU A 61 -36.05 19.01 -26.86
N PRO A 62 -37.17 18.62 -26.23
CA PRO A 62 -38.24 19.55 -25.87
C PRO A 62 -37.71 20.76 -25.10
N ALA A 63 -38.32 21.94 -25.27
CA ALA A 63 -37.85 23.19 -24.65
C ALA A 63 -37.81 23.15 -23.10
N ASP A 64 -38.61 22.29 -22.48
CA ASP A 64 -38.69 22.05 -21.05
C ASP A 64 -37.73 20.96 -20.55
N ALA A 65 -37.13 20.17 -21.45
CA ALA A 65 -36.23 19.08 -21.11
C ALA A 65 -34.79 19.61 -20.97
N LYS A 66 -34.25 19.55 -19.75
CA LYS A 66 -32.85 19.87 -19.50
C LYS A 66 -31.96 18.66 -19.80
N PRO A 67 -31.00 18.76 -20.74
CA PRO A 67 -30.12 17.66 -21.13
C PRO A 67 -29.48 16.91 -19.94
N ALA A 68 -28.97 17.66 -18.96
CA ALA A 68 -28.27 17.09 -17.81
C ALA A 68 -29.20 16.30 -16.88
N GLU A 69 -30.45 16.76 -16.71
CA GLU A 69 -31.46 16.08 -15.89
C GLU A 69 -31.96 14.80 -16.58
N VAL A 70 -32.14 14.84 -17.91
CA VAL A 70 -32.50 13.64 -18.70
C VAL A 70 -31.45 12.55 -18.51
N ARG A 71 -30.15 12.86 -18.66
CA ARG A 71 -29.08 11.86 -18.48
C ARG A 71 -29.01 11.33 -17.05
N GLU A 72 -29.14 12.21 -16.05
CA GLU A 72 -29.20 11.81 -14.65
C GLU A 72 -30.37 10.85 -14.38
N ASN A 73 -31.58 11.16 -14.86
CA ASN A 73 -32.75 10.33 -14.66
C ASN A 73 -32.65 8.99 -15.40
N VAL A 74 -32.09 8.97 -16.62
CA VAL A 74 -31.84 7.72 -17.34
C VAL A 74 -30.79 6.88 -16.61
N ALA A 75 -29.69 7.49 -16.15
CA ALA A 75 -28.69 6.80 -15.34
C ALA A 75 -29.33 6.21 -14.07
N ALA A 76 -30.18 6.96 -13.36
CA ALA A 76 -30.89 6.49 -12.18
C ALA A 76 -31.90 5.38 -12.49
N ALA A 77 -32.51 5.40 -13.68
CA ALA A 77 -33.41 4.35 -14.15
C ALA A 77 -32.68 3.02 -14.39
N LEU A 78 -31.35 3.04 -14.62
CA LEU A 78 -30.58 1.81 -14.82
C LEU A 78 -30.66 0.86 -13.63
N ARG A 79 -31.06 1.28 -12.42
CA ARG A 79 -31.35 0.35 -11.30
C ARG A 79 -32.38 -0.73 -11.64
N PHE A 80 -33.24 -0.48 -12.63
CA PHE A 80 -34.23 -1.44 -13.14
C PHE A 80 -33.74 -2.20 -14.38
N ALA A 81 -32.55 -1.89 -14.90
CA ALA A 81 -31.97 -2.57 -16.05
C ALA A 81 -31.37 -3.92 -15.66
N SER A 82 -31.55 -4.90 -16.54
CA SER A 82 -30.99 -6.24 -16.42
C SER A 82 -30.38 -6.68 -17.76
N GLY A 83 -29.42 -7.60 -17.68
CA GLY A 83 -28.69 -8.14 -18.83
C GLY A 83 -27.21 -7.79 -18.83
N SER A 84 -26.43 -8.51 -19.64
CA SER A 84 -24.97 -8.36 -19.73
C SER A 84 -24.52 -7.01 -20.29
N TRP A 85 -25.36 -6.35 -21.09
CA TRP A 85 -25.07 -5.05 -21.70
C TRP A 85 -24.96 -3.89 -20.71
N VAL A 86 -25.55 -4.02 -19.51
CA VAL A 86 -25.76 -2.90 -18.58
C VAL A 86 -24.44 -2.36 -18.04
N ASN A 87 -23.52 -3.23 -17.62
CA ASN A 87 -22.23 -2.80 -17.08
C ASN A 87 -21.39 -2.08 -18.14
N ASP A 88 -21.27 -2.68 -19.34
CA ASP A 88 -20.57 -2.05 -20.47
C ASP A 88 -21.18 -0.69 -20.81
N TYR A 89 -22.51 -0.60 -20.84
CA TYR A 89 -23.21 0.67 -21.07
C TYR A 89 -22.92 1.71 -20.00
N ILE A 90 -22.90 1.35 -18.71
CA ILE A 90 -22.57 2.27 -17.62
C ILE A 90 -21.14 2.79 -17.76
N VAL A 91 -20.19 1.90 -18.03
CA VAL A 91 -18.76 2.25 -18.14
C VAL A 91 -18.52 3.15 -19.36
N THR A 92 -19.07 2.79 -20.52
CA THR A 92 -18.98 3.62 -21.72
C THR A 92 -19.66 4.97 -21.52
N SER A 93 -20.87 4.99 -20.93
CA SER A 93 -21.57 6.25 -20.64
C SER A 93 -20.83 7.14 -19.65
N LEU A 94 -20.17 6.54 -18.64
CA LEU A 94 -19.35 7.27 -17.67
C LEU A 94 -18.09 7.86 -18.34
N ALA A 95 -17.49 7.12 -19.26
CA ALA A 95 -16.34 7.59 -20.02
C ALA A 95 -16.71 8.74 -20.97
N GLU A 96 -17.88 8.67 -21.61
CA GLU A 96 -18.39 9.70 -22.53
C GLU A 96 -18.97 10.94 -21.81
N GLU A 97 -19.48 10.82 -20.57
CA GLU A 97 -20.17 11.93 -19.89
C GLU A 97 -19.25 13.12 -19.54
N GLU A 98 -19.38 14.19 -20.32
CA GLU A 98 -18.64 15.43 -20.10
C GLU A 98 -19.33 16.43 -19.19
N ARG A 99 -20.66 16.52 -19.21
CA ARG A 99 -21.34 17.77 -18.83
C ARG A 99 -21.98 17.74 -17.45
N SER A 100 -22.51 16.59 -17.03
CA SER A 100 -23.32 16.50 -15.81
C SER A 100 -22.60 15.72 -14.71
N ASP A 101 -22.19 16.44 -13.66
CA ASP A 101 -21.61 15.86 -12.44
C ASP A 101 -22.58 14.88 -11.79
N ARG A 102 -23.87 15.24 -11.74
CA ARG A 102 -24.91 14.40 -11.16
C ARG A 102 -25.09 13.09 -11.92
N CYS A 103 -25.07 13.15 -13.26
CA CYS A 103 -25.11 11.97 -14.11
C CYS A 103 -23.89 11.06 -13.84
N ARG A 104 -22.67 11.61 -13.79
CA ARG A 104 -21.47 10.82 -13.47
C ARG A 104 -21.57 10.13 -12.12
N ILE A 105 -22.01 10.86 -11.09
CA ILE A 105 -22.21 10.29 -9.75
C ILE A 105 -23.22 9.15 -9.79
N GLU A 106 -24.33 9.33 -10.51
CA GLU A 106 -25.34 8.28 -10.64
C GLU A 106 -24.82 7.07 -11.43
N LEU A 107 -24.06 7.27 -12.51
CA LEU A 107 -23.44 6.17 -13.25
C LEU A 107 -22.45 5.38 -12.38
N VAL A 108 -21.60 6.06 -11.60
CA VAL A 108 -20.71 5.39 -10.63
C VAL A 108 -21.53 4.69 -9.55
N ARG A 109 -22.65 5.28 -9.08
CA ARG A 109 -23.56 4.63 -8.15
C ARG A 109 -24.10 3.33 -8.73
N GLN A 110 -24.59 3.35 -9.96
CA GLN A 110 -25.10 2.16 -10.64
C GLN A 110 -24.02 1.11 -10.90
N LEU A 111 -22.78 1.52 -11.17
CA LEU A 111 -21.63 0.61 -11.25
C LEU A 111 -21.38 -0.07 -9.90
N SER A 112 -21.40 0.70 -8.81
CA SER A 112 -21.15 0.20 -7.46
C SER A 112 -22.23 -0.73 -6.90
N GLU A 113 -23.45 -0.68 -7.43
CA GLU A 113 -24.51 -1.66 -7.07
C GLU A 113 -24.28 -3.03 -7.72
N ARG A 114 -23.46 -3.08 -8.77
CA ARG A 114 -23.30 -4.27 -9.63
C ARG A 114 -21.92 -4.89 -9.52
N GLU A 115 -20.92 -4.08 -9.26
CA GLU A 115 -19.53 -4.49 -9.08
C GLU A 115 -19.01 -3.90 -7.77
N LEU A 116 -18.72 -4.76 -6.80
CA LEU A 116 -18.24 -4.34 -5.48
C LEU A 116 -16.72 -4.11 -5.47
N ARG A 117 -15.98 -4.74 -6.40
CA ARG A 117 -14.53 -4.63 -6.49
C ARG A 117 -14.13 -3.37 -7.24
N VAL A 118 -13.59 -2.40 -6.51
CA VAL A 118 -13.22 -1.09 -7.08
C VAL A 118 -12.12 -1.22 -8.14
N GLY A 119 -11.22 -2.21 -8.00
CA GLY A 119 -10.22 -2.50 -9.02
C GLY A 119 -10.83 -2.82 -10.40
N ALA A 120 -11.95 -3.55 -10.42
CA ALA A 120 -12.65 -3.88 -11.67
C ALA A 120 -13.23 -2.64 -12.36
N TRP A 121 -13.60 -1.60 -11.60
CA TRP A 121 -14.06 -0.33 -12.17
C TRP A 121 -12.94 0.34 -12.98
N PHE A 122 -11.75 0.44 -12.38
CA PHE A 122 -10.58 1.02 -13.05
C PHE A 122 -10.13 0.18 -14.23
N GLU A 123 -10.23 -1.15 -14.14
CA GLU A 123 -9.92 -2.05 -15.25
C GLU A 123 -10.86 -1.84 -16.45
N GLN A 124 -12.18 -1.85 -16.21
CA GLN A 124 -13.20 -1.63 -17.24
C GLN A 124 -13.11 -0.22 -17.85
N LEU A 125 -12.86 0.79 -17.01
CA LEU A 125 -12.63 2.15 -17.49
C LEU A 125 -11.33 2.26 -18.29
N SER A 126 -10.25 1.60 -17.88
CA SER A 126 -9.00 1.58 -18.65
C SER A 126 -9.13 0.89 -20.01
N ALA A 127 -10.08 -0.03 -20.15
CA ALA A 127 -10.34 -0.75 -21.40
C ALA A 127 -11.12 0.07 -22.44
N GLN A 128 -11.65 1.24 -22.07
CA GLN A 128 -12.35 2.11 -23.00
C GLN A 128 -11.39 2.71 -24.04
N SER A 129 -11.93 3.02 -25.23
CA SER A 129 -11.19 3.61 -26.35
C SER A 129 -10.91 5.11 -26.13
N TRP A 130 -10.10 5.42 -25.11
CA TRP A 130 -9.81 6.79 -24.67
C TRP A 130 -9.27 7.68 -25.77
N THR A 131 -8.49 7.13 -26.71
CA THR A 131 -7.97 7.88 -27.88
C THR A 131 -9.08 8.49 -28.73
N ARG A 132 -10.21 7.78 -28.88
CA ARG A 132 -11.40 8.27 -29.59
C ARG A 132 -12.24 9.20 -28.71
N ILE A 133 -12.39 8.87 -27.43
CA ILE A 133 -13.24 9.62 -26.48
C ILE A 133 -12.68 11.01 -26.19
N VAL A 134 -11.35 11.17 -26.13
CA VAL A 134 -10.70 12.45 -25.84
C VAL A 134 -10.23 13.19 -27.08
N GLU A 135 -10.55 12.69 -28.27
CA GLU A 135 -10.19 13.34 -29.53
C GLU A 135 -10.83 14.74 -29.59
N PRO A 136 -10.12 15.82 -29.97
CA PRO A 136 -10.67 17.17 -29.96
C PRO A 136 -11.93 17.35 -30.83
N SER A 137 -12.09 16.53 -31.87
CA SER A 137 -13.31 16.51 -32.71
C SER A 137 -14.53 15.88 -32.02
N GLN A 138 -14.32 15.16 -30.92
CA GLN A 138 -15.34 14.39 -30.19
C GLN A 138 -15.54 14.91 -28.76
N SER A 139 -14.58 15.65 -28.20
CA SER A 139 -14.60 16.11 -26.81
C SER A 139 -14.40 17.61 -26.69
N SER A 140 -15.29 18.27 -25.93
CA SER A 140 -15.14 19.68 -25.56
C SER A 140 -14.24 19.89 -24.34
N LYS A 141 -14.00 18.82 -23.56
CA LYS A 141 -13.17 18.83 -22.36
C LYS A 141 -11.78 18.28 -22.61
N GLU A 142 -10.82 18.91 -21.95
CA GLU A 142 -9.44 18.46 -21.88
C GLU A 142 -9.33 17.13 -21.11
N PRO A 143 -8.41 16.22 -21.49
CA PRO A 143 -8.28 14.91 -20.86
C PRO A 143 -8.02 14.97 -19.34
N SER A 144 -7.25 15.96 -18.89
CA SER A 144 -6.97 16.24 -17.48
C SER A 144 -8.25 16.53 -16.69
N GLN A 145 -9.12 17.38 -17.24
CA GLN A 145 -10.38 17.70 -16.59
C GLN A 145 -11.32 16.50 -16.54
N ARG A 146 -11.40 15.75 -17.64
CA ARG A 146 -12.26 14.56 -17.69
C ARG A 146 -11.83 13.53 -16.66
N LEU A 147 -10.53 13.28 -16.52
CA LEU A 147 -10.00 12.39 -15.50
C LEU A 147 -10.37 12.88 -14.09
N ALA A 148 -10.20 14.19 -13.81
CA ALA A 148 -10.58 14.78 -12.53
C ALA A 148 -12.08 14.61 -12.21
N ASP A 149 -12.93 14.83 -13.22
CA ASP A 149 -14.39 14.76 -13.13
C ASP A 149 -14.90 13.34 -12.87
N ILE A 150 -14.29 12.32 -13.47
CA ILE A 150 -14.62 10.91 -13.25
C ILE A 150 -14.16 10.48 -11.86
N LEU A 151 -12.91 10.79 -11.48
CA LEU A 151 -12.37 10.46 -10.17
C LEU A 151 -13.16 11.13 -9.04
N SER A 152 -13.65 12.36 -9.23
CA SER A 152 -14.52 13.04 -8.27
C SER A 152 -15.85 12.29 -8.05
N GLY A 153 -16.43 11.73 -9.12
CA GLY A 153 -17.60 10.86 -9.04
C GLY A 153 -17.32 9.56 -8.26
N ILE A 154 -16.17 8.92 -8.55
CA ILE A 154 -15.70 7.71 -7.86
C ILE A 154 -15.50 7.98 -6.36
N VAL A 155 -14.78 9.06 -6.01
CA VAL A 155 -14.55 9.49 -4.63
C VAL A 155 -15.85 9.65 -3.85
N LYS A 156 -16.88 10.26 -4.46
CA LYS A 156 -18.18 10.42 -3.80
C LYS A 156 -18.82 9.08 -3.45
N ILE A 157 -18.77 8.11 -4.36
CA ILE A 157 -19.36 6.79 -4.12
C ILE A 157 -18.50 5.95 -3.16
N LEU A 158 -17.17 6.07 -3.19
CA LEU A 158 -16.29 5.47 -2.19
C LEU A 158 -16.64 5.95 -0.77
N ARG A 159 -16.91 7.25 -0.60
CA ARG A 159 -17.36 7.81 0.68
C ARG A 159 -18.74 7.28 1.10
N GLU A 160 -19.71 7.28 0.18
CA GLU A 160 -21.09 6.84 0.45
C GLU A 160 -21.15 5.34 0.81
N LYS A 161 -20.30 4.51 0.19
CA LYS A 161 -20.38 3.04 0.27
C LYS A 161 -19.13 2.36 0.84
N ARG A 162 -18.29 3.09 1.57
CA ARG A 162 -16.98 2.61 2.08
C ARG A 162 -17.02 1.21 2.71
N ARG A 163 -18.10 0.87 3.43
CA ARG A 163 -18.23 -0.41 4.15
C ARG A 163 -18.66 -1.59 3.27
N MET A 164 -19.17 -1.32 2.07
CA MET A 164 -19.70 -2.35 1.17
C MET A 164 -18.73 -2.69 0.04
N LEU A 165 -17.79 -1.79 -0.25
CA LEU A 165 -16.88 -1.91 -1.38
C LEU A 165 -15.63 -2.69 -1.01
N GLU A 166 -15.14 -3.47 -1.96
CA GLU A 166 -13.92 -4.25 -1.85
C GLU A 166 -12.78 -3.49 -2.54
N VAL A 167 -11.82 -3.02 -1.73
CA VAL A 167 -10.60 -2.37 -2.22
C VAL A 167 -9.41 -3.26 -1.90
N ASP A 168 -8.80 -3.80 -2.94
CA ASP A 168 -7.60 -4.63 -2.89
C ASP A 168 -6.36 -3.86 -3.38
N LEU A 169 -5.17 -4.40 -3.12
CA LEU A 169 -3.92 -3.79 -3.54
C LEU A 169 -3.83 -3.56 -5.07
N PRO A 170 -4.34 -4.47 -5.94
CA PRO A 170 -4.44 -4.20 -7.37
C PRO A 170 -5.21 -2.93 -7.72
N ALA A 171 -6.26 -2.56 -6.98
CA ALA A 171 -7.07 -1.37 -7.29
C ALA A 171 -6.24 -0.09 -7.39
N THR A 172 -5.23 0.11 -6.55
CA THR A 172 -4.37 1.31 -6.61
C THR A 172 -3.43 1.29 -7.82
N THR A 173 -2.97 0.11 -8.23
CA THR A 173 -2.17 -0.05 -9.46
C THR A 173 -3.02 0.12 -10.72
N LEU A 174 -4.29 -0.29 -10.66
CA LEU A 174 -5.25 -0.08 -11.74
C LEU A 174 -5.68 1.38 -11.84
N LEU A 175 -5.73 2.13 -10.72
CA LEU A 175 -5.85 3.59 -10.75
C LEU A 175 -4.69 4.23 -11.51
N ASP A 176 -3.44 3.82 -11.24
CA ASP A 176 -2.27 4.30 -11.99
C ASP A 176 -2.39 4.03 -13.49
N LYS A 177 -2.77 2.80 -13.85
CA LYS A 177 -3.02 2.39 -15.24
C LYS A 177 -4.10 3.27 -15.89
N PHE A 178 -5.23 3.44 -15.22
CA PHE A 178 -6.36 4.25 -15.68
C PHE A 178 -5.98 5.72 -15.91
N CYS A 179 -5.26 6.34 -14.98
CA CYS A 179 -4.75 7.69 -15.18
C CYS A 179 -3.83 7.77 -16.42
N GLY A 180 -3.01 6.72 -16.65
CA GLY A 180 -2.12 6.64 -17.80
C GLY A 180 -2.82 6.42 -19.15
N THR A 181 -4.00 5.81 -19.18
CA THR A 181 -4.75 5.61 -20.43
C THR A 181 -5.42 6.89 -20.92
N ILE A 182 -5.82 7.78 -20.00
CA ILE A 182 -6.46 9.06 -20.35
C ILE A 182 -5.43 10.16 -20.58
N LEU A 183 -4.45 10.27 -19.68
CA LEU A 183 -3.58 11.43 -19.61
C LEU A 183 -2.11 11.03 -19.67
N LEU A 184 -1.53 11.18 -20.85
CA LEU A 184 -0.10 11.05 -21.09
C LEU A 184 0.54 12.45 -21.13
N VAL A 185 1.37 12.76 -20.13
CA VAL A 185 2.13 14.01 -20.08
C VAL A 185 3.59 13.72 -20.42
N PRO A 186 4.08 14.11 -21.61
CA PRO A 186 5.48 13.94 -21.98
C PRO A 186 6.37 14.88 -21.16
N LYS A 187 7.54 14.40 -20.71
CA LYS A 187 8.48 15.14 -19.83
C LYS A 187 8.93 16.52 -20.35
N ASN A 188 8.84 16.76 -21.65
CA ASN A 188 9.34 17.99 -22.31
C ASN A 188 8.23 18.84 -22.95
N LYS A 189 6.97 18.60 -22.60
CA LYS A 189 5.84 19.39 -23.12
C LYS A 189 5.26 20.29 -22.02
N PRO A 190 4.62 21.41 -22.39
CA PRO A 190 3.88 22.20 -21.42
C PRO A 190 2.83 21.34 -20.74
N LEU A 191 2.60 21.61 -19.47
CA LEU A 191 1.58 20.90 -18.71
C LEU A 191 0.20 21.18 -19.30
N PRO A 192 -0.66 20.15 -19.42
CA PRO A 192 -2.04 20.34 -19.85
C PRO A 192 -2.77 21.34 -18.93
N PRO A 193 -3.76 22.08 -19.46
CA PRO A 193 -4.62 22.91 -18.61
C PRO A 193 -5.31 22.04 -17.53
N ARG A 194 -5.59 22.63 -16.37
CA ARG A 194 -6.28 21.96 -15.25
C ARG A 194 -5.59 20.68 -14.74
N ILE A 195 -4.30 20.51 -15.00
CA ILE A 195 -3.50 19.39 -14.48
C ILE A 195 -3.49 19.37 -12.94
N GLU A 196 -3.56 20.53 -12.29
CA GLU A 196 -3.61 20.66 -10.84
C GLU A 196 -4.88 20.02 -10.26
N GLU A 197 -6.05 20.33 -10.83
CA GLU A 197 -7.32 19.72 -10.44
C GLU A 197 -7.30 18.20 -10.63
N CYS A 198 -6.67 17.74 -11.71
CA CYS A 198 -6.45 16.32 -11.95
C CYS A 198 -5.55 15.68 -10.88
N GLY A 199 -4.45 16.33 -10.50
CA GLY A 199 -3.57 15.85 -9.44
C GLY A 199 -4.26 15.77 -8.09
N VAL A 200 -5.07 16.78 -7.75
CA VAL A 200 -5.91 16.79 -6.53
C VAL A 200 -6.90 15.64 -6.54
N ALA A 201 -7.59 15.40 -7.67
CA ALA A 201 -8.56 14.32 -7.79
C ALA A 201 -7.91 12.94 -7.66
N ILE A 202 -6.70 12.74 -8.21
CA ILE A 202 -5.92 11.50 -8.05
C ILE A 202 -5.53 11.30 -6.59
N ALA A 203 -4.97 12.32 -5.94
CA ALA A 203 -4.58 12.24 -4.54
C ALA A 203 -5.80 11.92 -3.64
N THR A 204 -6.91 12.63 -3.83
CA THR A 204 -8.16 12.40 -3.08
C THR A 204 -8.70 10.98 -3.33
N CYS A 205 -8.64 10.49 -4.57
CA CYS A 205 -9.07 9.13 -4.87
C CYS A 205 -8.18 8.08 -4.21
N LEU A 206 -6.85 8.25 -4.25
CA LEU A 206 -5.92 7.37 -3.55
C LEU A 206 -6.19 7.36 -2.04
N ASP A 207 -6.42 8.53 -1.45
CA ASP A 207 -6.72 8.65 -0.03
C ASP A 207 -7.97 7.86 0.37
N GLU A 208 -9.06 7.99 -0.41
CA GLU A 208 -10.29 7.25 -0.17
C GLU A 208 -10.13 5.73 -0.35
N LEU A 209 -9.30 5.28 -1.30
CA LEU A 209 -8.98 3.85 -1.44
C LEU A 209 -8.26 3.32 -0.20
N LEU A 210 -7.26 4.05 0.31
CA LEU A 210 -6.52 3.69 1.52
C LEU A 210 -7.42 3.71 2.76
N LEU A 211 -8.34 4.67 2.87
CA LEU A 211 -9.32 4.73 3.98
C LEU A 211 -10.36 3.60 3.92
N THR A 212 -10.62 3.06 2.72
CA THR A 212 -11.52 1.92 2.55
C THR A 212 -10.85 0.63 3.01
N ASN A 213 -9.55 0.47 2.75
CA ASN A 213 -8.77 -0.67 3.25
C ASN A 213 -7.41 -0.24 3.83
N LEU A 214 -7.37 -0.07 5.15
CA LEU A 214 -6.18 0.38 5.89
C LEU A 214 -5.03 -0.63 5.85
N SER A 215 -5.29 -1.91 5.55
CA SER A 215 -4.22 -2.93 5.51
C SER A 215 -3.20 -2.66 4.41
N MET A 216 -3.55 -1.83 3.42
CA MET A 216 -2.68 -1.49 2.30
C MET A 216 -1.67 -0.38 2.62
N ILE A 217 -1.82 0.32 3.75
CA ILE A 217 -0.98 1.49 4.10
C ILE A 217 0.51 1.12 4.21
N THR A 218 0.83 -0.10 4.62
CA THR A 218 2.22 -0.58 4.70
C THR A 218 2.79 -1.06 3.38
N GLU A 219 1.98 -1.17 2.32
CA GLU A 219 2.39 -1.70 1.03
C GLU A 219 2.89 -0.59 0.10
N PRO A 220 4.18 -0.58 -0.31
CA PRO A 220 4.72 0.48 -1.17
C PRO A 220 4.05 0.57 -2.55
N SER A 221 3.49 -0.54 -3.03
CA SER A 221 2.76 -0.61 -4.30
C SER A 221 1.40 0.10 -4.23
N ALA A 222 0.84 0.32 -3.04
CA ALA A 222 -0.39 1.07 -2.85
C ALA A 222 -0.26 2.52 -3.37
N TYR A 223 0.95 3.07 -3.36
CA TYR A 223 1.23 4.49 -3.65
C TYR A 223 1.84 4.74 -5.04
N VAL A 224 1.82 3.77 -5.96
CA VAL A 224 2.52 3.88 -7.27
C VAL A 224 2.09 5.12 -8.06
N VAL A 225 0.82 5.50 -7.98
CA VAL A 225 0.26 6.64 -8.70
C VAL A 225 0.90 7.99 -8.33
N LEU A 226 1.49 8.11 -7.13
CA LEU A 226 2.20 9.32 -6.70
C LEU A 226 3.39 9.66 -7.61
N ARG A 227 3.99 8.65 -8.24
CA ARG A 227 5.05 8.85 -9.23
C ARG A 227 4.56 9.67 -10.41
N LYS A 228 3.31 9.52 -10.85
CA LYS A 228 2.75 10.32 -11.95
C LYS A 228 2.62 11.77 -11.56
N ILE A 229 2.06 12.04 -10.38
CA ILE A 229 1.97 13.38 -9.81
C ILE A 229 3.37 14.00 -9.77
N ARG A 230 4.36 13.30 -9.20
CA ARG A 230 5.75 13.78 -9.18
C ARG A 230 6.30 14.12 -10.56
N ASN A 231 6.08 13.24 -11.54
CA ASN A 231 6.60 13.44 -12.90
C ASN A 231 6.01 14.65 -13.61
N TRP A 232 4.84 15.15 -13.20
CA TRP A 232 4.24 16.33 -13.80
C TRP A 232 4.92 17.62 -13.33
N TRP A 233 5.29 17.73 -12.06
CA TRP A 233 5.90 18.96 -11.53
C TRP A 233 7.42 18.91 -11.40
N ALA A 234 8.03 17.75 -11.16
CA ALA A 234 9.48 17.67 -10.94
C ALA A 234 10.28 18.25 -12.13
N PRO A 235 11.29 19.11 -11.88
CA PRO A 235 11.90 19.45 -10.59
C PRO A 235 11.26 20.65 -9.85
N ARG A 236 10.14 21.19 -10.33
CA ARG A 236 9.44 22.34 -9.71
C ARG A 236 8.73 21.89 -8.42
N PRO A 237 8.54 22.81 -7.45
CA PRO A 237 7.72 22.54 -6.27
C PRO A 237 6.26 22.29 -6.67
N TYR A 238 5.54 21.55 -5.82
CA TYR A 238 4.11 21.35 -6.00
C TYR A 238 3.32 22.64 -5.72
N PRO A 239 2.24 22.89 -6.47
CA PRO A 239 1.26 23.92 -6.12
C PRO A 239 0.58 23.62 -4.77
N ASP A 240 0.16 24.66 -4.06
CA ASP A 240 -0.44 24.55 -2.71
C ASP A 240 -1.63 23.59 -2.67
N ASN A 241 -2.48 23.59 -3.70
CA ASN A 241 -3.63 22.69 -3.79
C ASN A 241 -3.22 21.21 -3.82
N ILE A 242 -2.10 20.90 -4.49
CA ILE A 242 -1.54 19.54 -4.54
C ILE A 242 -0.93 19.18 -3.19
N VAL A 243 -0.21 20.11 -2.55
CA VAL A 243 0.36 19.91 -1.21
C VAL A 243 -0.74 19.58 -0.21
N ASN A 244 -1.81 20.36 -0.18
CA ASN A 244 -2.97 20.15 0.71
C ASN A 244 -3.66 18.79 0.43
N ALA A 245 -3.76 18.38 -0.83
CA ALA A 245 -4.38 17.11 -1.18
C ALA A 245 -3.50 15.89 -0.84
N LEU A 246 -2.17 16.05 -0.81
CA LEU A 246 -1.21 15.00 -0.49
C LEU A 246 -0.96 14.85 1.02
N GLU A 247 -1.24 15.86 1.83
CA GLU A 247 -1.01 15.85 3.29
C GLU A 247 -1.59 14.60 3.99
N PRO A 248 -2.87 14.19 3.78
CA PRO A 248 -3.41 12.99 4.41
C PRO A 248 -2.72 11.69 3.98
N ILE A 249 -2.11 11.68 2.80
CA ILE A 249 -1.38 10.53 2.25
C ILE A 249 0.04 10.51 2.83
N ILE A 250 0.68 11.68 2.97
CA ILE A 250 1.97 11.84 3.63
C ILE A 250 1.87 11.30 5.07
N ASP A 251 0.86 11.70 5.82
CA ASP A 251 0.63 11.21 7.19
C ASP A 251 0.50 9.69 7.26
N LYS A 252 -0.19 9.07 6.28
CA LYS A 252 -0.32 7.62 6.18
C LYS A 252 1.01 6.94 5.87
N ILE A 253 1.81 7.51 4.96
CA ILE A 253 3.14 6.98 4.63
C ILE A 253 4.09 7.11 5.84
N GLU A 254 4.10 8.26 6.52
CA GLU A 254 4.89 8.44 7.76
C GLU A 254 4.48 7.42 8.82
N THR A 255 3.17 7.22 9.02
CA THR A 255 2.64 6.20 9.93
C THR A 255 3.05 4.78 9.52
N ALA A 256 2.99 4.45 8.23
CA ALA A 256 3.43 3.16 7.69
C ALA A 256 4.92 2.90 7.99
N ILE A 257 5.75 3.91 7.77
CA ILE A 257 7.19 3.87 8.04
C ILE A 257 7.43 3.64 9.54
N ILE A 258 6.70 4.33 10.42
CA ILE A 258 6.81 4.14 11.88
C ILE A 258 6.43 2.72 12.29
N ILE A 259 5.31 2.19 11.77
CA ILE A 259 4.86 0.83 12.07
C ILE A 259 5.93 -0.20 11.65
N LEU A 260 6.46 -0.08 10.44
CA LEU A 260 7.51 -0.98 9.95
C LEU A 260 8.80 -0.84 10.77
N ALA A 261 9.23 0.39 11.05
CA ALA A 261 10.44 0.67 11.82
C ALA A 261 10.36 0.10 13.25
N ARG A 262 9.21 0.21 13.92
CA ARG A 262 8.95 -0.42 15.23
C ARG A 262 8.99 -1.95 15.16
N SER A 263 8.58 -2.54 14.03
CA SER A 263 8.69 -3.98 13.79
C SER A 263 10.10 -4.45 13.37
N GLY A 264 11.09 -3.55 13.31
CA GLY A 264 12.44 -3.85 12.84
C GLY A 264 12.55 -4.05 11.32
N ARG A 265 11.49 -3.76 10.56
CA ARG A 265 11.47 -3.87 9.10
C ARG A 265 11.81 -2.52 8.46
N ARG A 266 12.66 -2.56 7.43
CA ARG A 266 13.04 -1.40 6.61
C ARG A 266 12.32 -1.46 5.27
N SER A 267 11.89 -0.32 4.75
CA SER A 267 11.28 -0.23 3.41
C SER A 267 11.75 1.01 2.67
N VAL A 268 12.80 0.84 1.85
CA VAL A 268 13.31 1.90 0.96
C VAL A 268 12.22 2.35 0.00
N ALA A 269 11.41 1.41 -0.48
CA ALA A 269 10.31 1.71 -1.39
C ALA A 269 9.28 2.68 -0.78
N LEU A 270 8.93 2.56 0.52
CA LEU A 270 8.05 3.54 1.18
C LEU A 270 8.72 4.90 1.36
N ALA A 271 10.01 4.96 1.65
CA ALA A 271 10.76 6.22 1.68
C ALA A 271 10.82 6.91 0.31
N ASP A 272 10.91 6.13 -0.77
CA ASP A 272 10.79 6.64 -2.14
C ASP A 272 9.37 7.17 -2.42
N ARG A 273 8.32 6.51 -1.92
CA ARG A 273 6.94 7.01 -2.01
C ARG A 273 6.72 8.30 -1.21
N LEU A 274 7.34 8.41 -0.03
CA LEU A 274 7.36 9.66 0.73
C LEU A 274 8.04 10.79 -0.06
N THR A 275 9.14 10.48 -0.75
CA THR A 275 9.81 11.43 -1.65
C THR A 275 8.93 11.83 -2.83
N GLU A 276 8.17 10.90 -3.40
CA GLU A 276 7.19 11.20 -4.43
C GLU A 276 6.03 12.08 -3.90
N ALA A 277 5.55 11.83 -2.68
CA ALA A 277 4.49 12.61 -2.05
C ALA A 277 4.92 14.04 -1.67
N LEU A 278 6.17 14.23 -1.23
CA LEU A 278 6.71 15.54 -0.84
C LEU A 278 7.33 16.32 -2.01
N GLY A 279 7.49 15.70 -3.18
CA GLY A 279 8.04 16.32 -4.39
C GLY A 279 9.56 16.52 -4.39
N ALA A 280 10.20 16.57 -3.22
CA ALA A 280 11.64 16.78 -3.06
C ALA A 280 12.29 15.77 -2.11
N ARG A 281 13.51 15.32 -2.45
CA ARG A 281 14.29 14.40 -1.59
C ARG A 281 14.71 15.06 -0.28
N THR A 282 15.01 16.35 -0.29
CA THR A 282 15.36 17.12 0.92
C THR A 282 14.21 17.14 1.92
N ALA A 283 13.00 17.44 1.45
CA ALA A 283 11.79 17.43 2.27
C ALA A 283 11.51 16.04 2.87
N ALA A 284 11.70 14.97 2.09
CA ALA A 284 11.57 13.60 2.59
C ALA A 284 12.61 13.27 3.67
N SER A 285 13.88 13.66 3.48
CA SER A 285 14.90 13.49 4.51
C SER A 285 14.58 14.26 5.79
N GLU A 286 14.03 15.46 5.70
CA GLU A 286 13.56 16.22 6.87
C GLU A 286 12.36 15.56 7.56
N ALA A 287 11.41 15.02 6.81
CA ALA A 287 10.29 14.24 7.34
C ALA A 287 10.78 13.00 8.12
N LEU A 288 11.69 12.21 7.53
CA LEU A 288 12.27 11.04 8.20
C LEU A 288 13.04 11.42 9.48
N ARG A 289 13.79 12.54 9.47
CA ARG A 289 14.43 13.08 10.70
C ARG A 289 13.41 13.45 11.77
N ARG A 290 12.30 14.10 11.40
CA ARG A 290 11.22 14.45 12.33
C ARG A 290 10.59 13.20 12.95
N ILE A 291 10.42 12.12 12.19
CA ILE A 291 9.94 10.84 12.72
C ILE A 291 10.88 10.34 13.82
N VAL A 292 12.19 10.28 13.56
CA VAL A 292 13.18 9.82 14.54
C VAL A 292 13.20 10.67 15.80
N GLN A 293 13.06 12.00 15.67
CA GLN A 293 13.03 12.91 16.82
C GLN A 293 11.76 12.77 17.67
N ARG A 294 10.63 12.42 17.05
CA ARG A 294 9.33 12.28 17.74
C ARG A 294 9.17 10.91 18.40
N GLU A 295 9.73 9.88 17.80
CA GLU A 295 9.49 8.48 18.17
C GLU A 295 10.59 7.94 19.09
N SER A 296 10.40 8.07 20.40
CA SER A 296 11.36 7.59 21.43
C SER A 296 11.52 6.07 21.48
N ALA A 297 10.61 5.30 20.87
CA ALA A 297 10.56 3.84 20.93
C ALA A 297 11.17 3.14 19.69
N LEU A 298 11.89 3.86 18.81
CA LEU A 298 12.50 3.25 17.63
C LEU A 298 13.76 2.46 17.98
N PRO A 299 13.96 1.24 17.45
CA PRO A 299 15.23 0.53 17.53
C PRO A 299 16.38 1.38 16.96
N PRO A 300 17.60 1.34 17.53
CA PRO A 300 18.74 2.11 17.03
C PRO A 300 18.98 1.90 15.54
N ASP A 301 18.96 0.64 15.10
CA ASP A 301 19.15 0.26 13.69
C ASP A 301 18.07 0.80 12.74
N ALA A 302 16.86 1.04 13.23
CA ALA A 302 15.78 1.65 12.45
C ALA A 302 15.92 3.17 12.42
N SER A 303 16.31 3.78 13.55
CA SER A 303 16.64 5.21 13.65
C SER A 303 17.79 5.59 12.71
N ASP A 304 18.90 4.83 12.71
CA ASP A 304 20.03 5.12 11.81
C ASP A 304 19.63 5.03 10.34
N TRP A 305 18.87 3.97 9.99
CA TRP A 305 18.37 3.80 8.63
C TRP A 305 17.50 4.99 8.18
N LEU A 306 16.57 5.46 9.03
CA LEU A 306 15.72 6.62 8.73
C LEU A 306 16.53 7.91 8.57
N LEU A 307 17.62 8.06 9.32
CA LEU A 307 18.54 9.20 9.20
C LEU A 307 19.46 9.10 7.97
N GLY A 308 19.40 7.99 7.23
CA GLY A 308 20.37 7.70 6.16
C GLY A 308 21.79 7.51 6.71
N ILE A 309 21.92 7.26 8.01
CA ILE A 309 23.17 6.84 8.63
C ILE A 309 23.31 5.37 8.27
N GLU A 310 24.06 5.13 7.19
CA GLU A 310 24.69 3.83 7.02
C GLU A 310 25.69 3.68 8.16
N ARG A 311 25.21 3.15 9.30
CA ARG A 311 26.06 2.23 10.03
C ARG A 311 26.40 1.20 8.97
N THR A 312 27.68 0.95 8.76
CA THR A 312 28.16 -0.23 8.08
C THR A 312 27.67 -1.45 8.86
N SER A 313 26.37 -1.74 8.77
CA SER A 313 25.87 -3.09 8.89
C SER A 313 26.48 -3.79 7.69
N SER A 314 27.68 -4.31 7.89
CA SER A 314 27.81 -5.72 7.63
C SER A 314 27.71 -6.19 6.18
N ALA A 315 27.92 -5.36 5.15
CA ALA A 315 28.57 -5.92 3.96
C ALA A 315 29.94 -6.53 4.36
N ALA A 316 30.52 -5.99 5.43
CA ALA A 316 31.63 -6.54 6.17
C ALA A 316 31.29 -7.70 7.13
N THR A 317 30.06 -8.05 7.50
CA THR A 317 29.86 -9.22 8.40
C THR A 317 29.60 -10.46 7.57
N THR A 318 29.05 -10.42 6.35
CA THR A 318 29.11 -11.61 5.48
C THR A 318 30.46 -11.72 4.76
N SER A 319 31.08 -10.60 4.35
CA SER A 319 32.41 -10.59 3.72
C SER A 319 33.55 -10.72 4.72
N ALA A 320 33.44 -10.17 5.94
CA ALA A 320 34.38 -10.46 7.02
C ALA A 320 33.99 -11.70 7.82
N ILE A 321 32.77 -12.24 7.86
CA ILE A 321 32.59 -13.66 8.25
C ILE A 321 33.15 -14.56 7.16
N ALA A 322 33.09 -14.25 5.87
CA ALA A 322 33.74 -15.06 4.84
C ALA A 322 35.26 -14.89 4.82
N LYS A 323 35.80 -13.69 5.06
CA LYS A 323 37.24 -13.41 5.19
C LYS A 323 37.79 -13.81 6.57
N LEU A 324 37.02 -13.70 7.64
CA LEU A 324 37.32 -14.33 8.93
C LEU A 324 37.19 -15.84 8.77
N GLN A 325 36.18 -16.42 8.14
CA GLN A 325 36.14 -17.87 7.89
C GLN A 325 37.33 -18.32 7.04
N ALA A 326 37.78 -17.54 6.06
CA ALA A 326 38.96 -17.84 5.25
C ALA A 326 40.30 -17.58 5.97
N SER A 327 40.36 -16.65 6.93
CA SER A 327 41.57 -16.31 7.70
C SER A 327 41.67 -17.08 9.03
N LEU A 328 40.54 -17.36 9.68
CA LEU A 328 40.33 -18.29 10.79
C LEU A 328 40.62 -19.72 10.33
N THR A 329 40.30 -20.13 9.11
CA THR A 329 40.67 -21.49 8.65
C THR A 329 42.18 -21.69 8.46
N GLN A 330 42.98 -20.63 8.27
CA GLN A 330 44.45 -20.77 8.18
C GLN A 330 45.16 -20.62 9.53
N ALA A 331 44.69 -19.74 10.42
CA ALA A 331 45.33 -19.49 11.73
C ALA A 331 44.68 -20.25 12.91
N LEU A 332 43.35 -20.44 12.87
CA LEU A 332 42.58 -21.09 13.93
C LEU A 332 42.54 -22.61 13.77
N ALA A 333 42.62 -23.14 12.53
CA ALA A 333 42.61 -24.58 12.28
C ALA A 333 43.70 -25.36 13.04
N PRO A 334 44.99 -24.96 13.07
CA PRO A 334 45.99 -25.66 13.88
C PRO A 334 45.74 -25.51 15.40
N GLN A 335 45.11 -24.41 15.84
CA GLN A 335 44.80 -24.18 17.26
C GLN A 335 43.59 -25.01 17.73
N ILE A 336 42.56 -25.13 16.87
CA ILE A 336 41.42 -26.04 17.09
C ILE A 336 41.88 -27.49 16.99
N ALA A 337 42.74 -27.85 16.01
CA ALA A 337 43.30 -29.19 15.92
C ALA A 337 44.09 -29.57 17.17
N SER A 338 44.90 -28.65 17.72
CA SER A 338 45.58 -28.86 19.00
C SER A 338 44.61 -29.01 20.16
N LEU A 339 43.53 -28.22 20.22
CA LEU A 339 42.48 -28.38 21.24
C LEU A 339 41.74 -29.72 21.14
N LEU A 340 41.45 -30.16 19.92
CA LEU A 340 40.76 -31.43 19.67
C LEU A 340 41.66 -32.61 20.01
N LEU A 341 42.95 -32.54 19.70
CA LEU A 341 43.95 -33.52 20.13
C LEU A 341 44.08 -33.55 21.66
N ASP A 342 44.21 -32.38 22.31
CA ASP A 342 44.26 -32.30 23.78
C ASP A 342 42.97 -32.85 24.43
N ALA A 343 41.80 -32.65 23.79
CA ALA A 343 40.52 -33.17 24.25
C ALA A 343 40.36 -34.67 23.96
N GLU A 344 40.93 -35.18 22.87
CA GLU A 344 40.97 -36.60 22.55
C GLU A 344 41.91 -37.35 23.52
N ASP A 345 43.10 -36.82 23.77
CA ASP A 345 44.02 -37.31 24.80
C ASP A 345 43.35 -37.33 26.18
N ALA A 346 42.57 -36.30 26.51
CA ALA A 346 41.75 -36.25 27.72
C ALA A 346 40.74 -37.40 27.81
N LEU A 347 40.05 -37.67 26.69
CA LEU A 347 38.98 -38.66 26.60
C LEU A 347 39.54 -40.08 26.61
N GLN A 348 40.69 -40.31 25.98
CA GLN A 348 41.38 -41.61 26.00
C GLN A 348 42.02 -41.88 27.37
N ALA A 349 42.53 -40.84 28.05
CA ALA A 349 43.07 -40.96 29.40
C ALA A 349 41.99 -41.14 30.47
N LYS A 350 40.70 -40.99 30.14
CA LYS A 350 39.57 -41.10 31.08
C LYS A 350 39.47 -42.47 31.78
N GLU A 351 40.04 -43.53 31.20
CA GLU A 351 40.09 -44.86 31.83
C GLU A 351 41.25 -45.03 32.83
N PHE A 352 42.21 -44.10 32.86
CA PHE A 352 43.45 -44.21 33.65
C PHE A 352 43.74 -43.00 34.54
N LEU A 353 42.97 -41.91 34.44
CA LEU A 353 43.17 -40.68 35.21
C LEU A 353 42.45 -40.72 36.56
N SER A 354 43.11 -40.17 37.58
CA SER A 354 42.44 -39.83 38.85
C SER A 354 41.49 -38.63 38.66
N LEU A 355 40.52 -38.48 39.55
CA LEU A 355 39.52 -37.40 39.50
C LEU A 355 40.19 -36.00 39.47
N ASP A 356 41.26 -35.81 40.24
CA ASP A 356 41.99 -34.53 40.30
C ASP A 356 42.72 -34.20 38.99
N GLU A 357 43.28 -35.20 38.32
CA GLU A 357 43.95 -35.01 37.03
C GLU A 357 42.94 -34.68 35.93
N ALA A 358 41.76 -35.32 35.95
CA ALA A 358 40.67 -35.00 35.04
C ALA A 358 40.16 -33.56 35.23
N VAL A 359 40.00 -33.09 36.48
CA VAL A 359 39.58 -31.72 36.79
C VAL A 359 40.63 -30.70 36.33
N GLN A 360 41.92 -30.97 36.55
CA GLN A 360 43.00 -30.10 36.08
C GLN A 360 43.04 -30.02 34.56
N LEU A 361 42.84 -31.14 33.88
CA LEU A 361 42.87 -31.21 32.43
C LEU A 361 41.67 -30.46 31.82
N ILE A 362 40.46 -30.66 32.33
CA ILE A 362 39.25 -29.92 31.91
C ILE A 362 39.43 -28.42 32.16
N SER A 363 40.04 -28.04 33.29
CA SER A 363 40.32 -26.64 33.61
C SER A 363 41.33 -26.01 32.65
N ARG A 364 42.40 -26.74 32.27
CA ARG A 364 43.37 -26.30 31.24
C ARG A 364 42.70 -26.13 29.88
N LEU A 365 41.85 -27.08 29.46
CA LEU A 365 41.08 -26.98 28.22
C LEU A 365 40.13 -25.77 28.24
N SER A 366 39.40 -25.56 29.34
CA SER A 366 38.52 -24.41 29.52
C SER A 366 39.26 -23.06 29.44
N VAL A 367 40.48 -22.99 29.99
CA VAL A 367 41.33 -21.79 29.89
C VAL A 367 41.80 -21.59 28.45
N LYS A 368 42.27 -22.62 27.77
CA LYS A 368 42.70 -22.53 26.35
C LYS A 368 41.56 -22.08 25.44
N VAL A 369 40.36 -22.65 25.60
CA VAL A 369 39.15 -22.25 24.85
C VAL A 369 38.81 -20.78 25.11
N ARG A 370 38.92 -20.31 26.36
CA ARG A 370 38.69 -18.90 26.69
C ARG A 370 39.72 -17.95 26.11
N MET A 371 41.00 -18.32 26.11
CA MET A 371 42.05 -17.50 25.51
C MET A 371 41.87 -17.37 23.99
N LEU A 372 41.47 -18.46 23.33
CA LEU A 372 41.18 -18.46 21.90
C LEU A 372 39.95 -17.61 21.59
N ALA A 373 38.88 -17.74 22.37
CA ALA A 373 37.71 -16.89 22.25
C ALA A 373 38.05 -15.40 22.43
N HIS A 374 38.85 -15.07 23.44
CA HIS A 374 39.27 -13.68 23.70
C HIS A 374 40.14 -13.10 22.59
N GLY A 375 41.04 -13.89 22.01
CA GLY A 375 41.86 -13.49 20.85
C GLY A 375 41.02 -13.11 19.62
N GLU A 376 39.83 -13.70 19.50
CA GLU A 376 38.85 -13.42 18.44
C GLU A 376 37.79 -12.38 18.85
N GLY A 377 37.99 -11.68 19.97
CA GLY A 377 37.07 -10.66 20.48
C GLY A 377 35.78 -11.24 21.09
N LEU A 378 35.68 -12.55 21.31
CA LEU A 378 34.54 -13.18 21.96
C LEU A 378 34.67 -13.13 23.48
N LEU A 379 33.63 -12.66 24.15
CA LEU A 379 33.51 -12.57 25.59
C LEU A 379 32.31 -13.40 26.06
N MET A 380 32.50 -14.16 27.13
CA MET A 380 31.38 -14.77 27.84
C MET A 380 30.83 -13.77 28.87
N VAL A 381 29.53 -13.52 28.80
CA VAL A 381 28.81 -12.61 29.70
C VAL A 381 27.85 -13.42 30.56
N GLY A 382 28.01 -13.30 31.88
CA GLY A 382 27.29 -14.06 32.90
C GLY A 382 27.96 -15.41 33.23
N HIS A 383 27.70 -15.93 34.43
CA HIS A 383 28.13 -17.25 34.87
C HIS A 383 26.94 -18.19 35.01
N VAL A 384 27.20 -19.49 34.83
CA VAL A 384 26.20 -20.51 35.11
C VAL A 384 25.84 -20.47 36.59
N GLY A 385 24.56 -20.34 36.89
CA GLY A 385 24.02 -20.18 38.24
C GLY A 385 23.68 -18.74 38.64
N ASP A 386 24.05 -17.73 37.85
CA ASP A 386 23.71 -16.34 38.13
C ASP A 386 22.20 -16.10 37.97
N GLU A 387 21.59 -15.39 38.93
CA GLU A 387 20.19 -14.93 38.87
C GLU A 387 20.14 -13.56 38.20
N VAL A 388 19.51 -13.48 37.03
CA VAL A 388 19.42 -12.28 36.20
C VAL A 388 17.98 -11.99 35.77
N GLU A 389 17.70 -10.75 35.38
CA GLU A 389 16.41 -10.38 34.81
C GLU A 389 16.31 -10.82 33.34
N TYR A 390 15.17 -11.40 32.95
CA TYR A 390 14.96 -11.92 31.61
C TYR A 390 14.91 -10.79 30.58
N ASN A 391 15.83 -10.84 29.61
CA ASN A 391 15.85 -9.96 28.46
C ASN A 391 15.80 -10.81 27.18
N PRO A 392 14.74 -10.71 26.36
CA PRO A 392 14.59 -11.52 25.15
C PRO A 392 15.66 -11.25 24.08
N ARG A 393 16.43 -10.15 24.20
CA ARG A 393 17.56 -9.87 23.31
C ARG A 393 18.79 -10.72 23.63
N SER A 394 19.07 -10.99 24.90
CA SER A 394 20.25 -11.73 25.36
C SER A 394 19.95 -13.14 25.85
N HIS A 395 18.69 -13.45 26.20
CA HIS A 395 18.29 -14.71 26.83
C HIS A 395 17.31 -15.49 25.95
N GLU A 396 17.40 -16.82 26.05
CA GLU A 396 16.51 -17.80 25.48
C GLU A 396 16.15 -18.82 26.57
N THR A 397 14.88 -19.16 26.72
CA THR A 397 14.43 -20.16 27.70
C THR A 397 14.59 -21.57 27.14
N GLU A 398 14.83 -22.56 28.01
CA GLU A 398 14.97 -23.97 27.59
C GLU A 398 13.76 -24.50 26.79
N ASP A 399 12.57 -24.00 27.07
CA ASP A 399 11.30 -24.39 26.45
C ASP A 399 10.87 -23.44 25.32
N GLY A 400 11.64 -22.39 25.03
CA GLY A 400 11.35 -21.40 23.99
C GLY A 400 10.17 -20.46 24.29
N ALA A 401 9.55 -20.59 25.47
CA ALA A 401 8.44 -19.74 25.92
C ALA A 401 8.95 -18.65 26.88
N PRO A 402 8.41 -17.41 26.84
CA PRO A 402 8.81 -16.38 27.79
C PRO A 402 8.54 -16.84 29.24
N PRO A 403 9.47 -16.60 30.17
CA PRO A 403 9.37 -17.12 31.53
C PRO A 403 8.22 -16.41 32.27
N PRO A 404 7.49 -17.12 33.15
CA PRO A 404 6.37 -16.56 33.92
C PRO A 404 6.84 -15.54 34.98
N GLU A 405 8.10 -15.65 35.41
CA GLU A 405 8.74 -14.70 36.34
C GLU A 405 9.89 -13.98 35.65
N PRO A 406 10.13 -12.69 35.97
CA PRO A 406 11.19 -11.89 35.35
C PRO A 406 12.59 -12.35 35.77
N LYS A 407 12.74 -13.09 36.88
CA LYS A 407 14.05 -13.58 37.34
C LYS A 407 14.30 -15.00 36.85
N VAL A 408 15.45 -15.18 36.20
CA VAL A 408 15.85 -16.44 35.58
C VAL A 408 17.29 -16.79 35.94
N ILE A 409 17.59 -18.09 35.96
CA ILE A 409 18.93 -18.60 36.28
C ILE A 409 19.64 -18.94 34.98
N ILE A 410 20.87 -18.45 34.81
CA ILE A 410 21.70 -18.77 33.64
C ILE A 410 22.15 -20.24 33.73
N ILE A 411 21.81 -21.04 32.73
CA ILE A 411 22.29 -22.42 32.55
C ILE A 411 23.45 -22.46 31.56
N ARG A 412 23.39 -21.59 30.55
CA ARG A 412 24.44 -21.38 29.56
C ARG A 412 24.69 -19.88 29.43
N PRO A 413 25.93 -19.40 29.58
CA PRO A 413 26.22 -17.98 29.51
C PRO A 413 26.01 -17.41 28.10
N THR A 414 25.89 -16.08 28.03
CA THR A 414 25.82 -15.36 26.74
C THR A 414 27.22 -15.31 26.15
N VAL A 415 27.35 -15.46 24.83
CA VAL A 415 28.60 -15.15 24.12
C VAL A 415 28.38 -13.89 23.30
N SER A 416 29.13 -12.85 23.62
CA SER A 416 29.13 -11.59 22.89
C SER A 416 30.44 -11.38 22.12
N LEU A 417 30.35 -10.76 20.96
CA LEU A 417 31.51 -10.30 20.20
C LEU A 417 31.76 -8.84 20.59
N VAL A 418 32.87 -8.58 21.27
CA VAL A 418 33.33 -7.25 21.64
C VAL A 418 34.08 -6.66 20.45
N ARG A 419 33.56 -5.55 19.93
CA ARG A 419 34.14 -4.83 18.79
C ARG A 419 35.26 -3.87 19.26
N PRO A 420 36.15 -3.43 18.35
CA PRO A 420 37.23 -2.47 18.68
C PRO A 420 36.73 -1.10 19.19
N ASP A 421 35.47 -0.75 18.90
CA ASP A 421 34.81 0.47 19.36
C ASP A 421 34.19 0.35 20.77
N GLY A 422 34.29 -0.84 21.40
CA GLY A 422 33.76 -1.14 22.72
C GLY A 422 32.28 -1.55 22.74
N SER A 423 31.61 -1.63 21.58
CA SER A 423 30.24 -2.17 21.48
C SER A 423 30.23 -3.70 21.42
N ASP A 424 29.15 -4.32 21.89
CA ASP A 424 29.00 -5.78 21.93
C ASP A 424 27.79 -6.27 21.12
N ASP A 425 28.01 -7.31 20.32
CA ASP A 425 26.93 -8.04 19.63
C ASP A 425 26.73 -9.40 20.28
N VAL A 426 25.48 -9.77 20.60
CA VAL A 426 25.17 -11.11 21.09
C VAL A 426 25.28 -12.12 19.94
N VAL A 427 26.29 -12.99 20.00
CA VAL A 427 26.51 -14.08 19.03
C VAL A 427 25.72 -15.33 19.42
N LEU A 428 25.70 -15.63 20.73
CA LEU A 428 24.92 -16.73 21.30
C LEU A 428 24.19 -16.23 22.54
N LYS A 429 22.87 -16.37 22.54
CA LYS A 429 22.04 -16.03 23.71
C LYS A 429 22.32 -16.98 24.87
N ALA A 430 22.27 -16.45 26.09
CA ALA A 430 22.26 -17.30 27.28
C ALA A 430 21.01 -18.17 27.29
N VAL A 431 21.18 -19.44 27.69
CA VAL A 431 20.04 -20.30 28.00
C VAL A 431 19.74 -20.14 29.46
N VAL A 432 18.49 -19.83 29.77
CA VAL A 432 18.03 -19.53 31.12
C VAL A 432 16.87 -20.44 31.51
N ARG A 433 16.77 -20.77 32.80
CA ARG A 433 15.64 -21.50 33.37
C ARG A 433 14.85 -20.59 34.29
N SER A 434 13.53 -20.71 34.24
CA SER A 434 12.65 -20.16 35.28
C SER A 434 12.99 -20.78 36.62
N ARG A 435 12.98 -19.97 37.67
CA ARG A 435 13.05 -20.47 39.04
C ARG A 435 11.84 -21.38 39.27
N ARG A 436 12.07 -22.69 39.40
CA ARG A 436 11.00 -23.57 39.91
C ARG A 436 10.78 -23.18 41.37
N ALA A 437 9.51 -23.00 41.74
CA ALA A 437 9.08 -22.84 43.12
C ALA A 437 9.53 -24.04 43.98
#